data_AF-A0A7J8Y2L1-F1
#
_entry.id   AF-A0A7J8Y2L1-F1
#
_cell.length_a   1.000
_cell.length_b   1.000
_cell.length_c   1.000
_cell.angle_alpha   90.00
_cell.angle_beta   90.00
_cell.angle_gamma   90.00
#
_symmetry.space_group_name_H-M   'P 1'
#
loop_
_entity.id
_entity.type
_entity.pdbx_description
1 polymer ?
#
loop_
_entity_poly.entity_id
_entity_poly.type
_entity_poly.pdbx_seq_one_letter_code
_entity_poly.pdbx_strand_id
1 'polypeptide(L)'
;MIPPNLLLPLLPITPAARSYLLQSFPELGFKEVHDGMLFCSVILFPIAITFYITWWFIHFVDGFFSPIYAQLGIEIFGEHLMPLDVFSFASLIGLGFVTSITFIFLVGVFMSSWLGASVLGLGEWFIKRMPFVRHIYNASKQISSAISPDQNTQAFKEVAIIRHPRIGEYAFGFITSSVTLQ
;
A
#
# COMPACT_ATOMS: atom_id res chain seq x y z
N MET A 1 -48.91 -18.86 -41.76
CA MET A 1 -49.63 -17.75 -41.09
C MET A 1 -48.65 -17.07 -40.14
N ILE A 2 -48.27 -15.81 -40.42
CA ILE A 2 -47.42 -14.96 -39.57
C ILE A 2 -48.35 -13.87 -39.00
N PRO A 3 -48.30 -13.55 -37.69
CA PRO A 3 -49.29 -12.66 -37.07
C PRO A 3 -49.14 -11.19 -37.51
N PRO A 4 -50.24 -10.41 -37.64
CA PRO A 4 -50.25 -9.13 -38.35
C PRO A 4 -50.11 -7.88 -37.46
N ASN A 5 -49.36 -7.96 -36.35
CA ASN A 5 -49.35 -6.90 -35.32
C ASN A 5 -47.99 -6.22 -35.08
N LEU A 6 -47.15 -6.02 -36.12
CA LEU A 6 -45.91 -5.24 -36.01
C LEU A 6 -45.86 -4.06 -36.98
N LEU A 7 -46.98 -3.34 -37.10
CA LEU A 7 -47.05 -2.03 -37.75
C LEU A 7 -47.30 -0.95 -36.70
N LEU A 8 -46.33 -0.77 -35.79
CA LEU A 8 -46.16 0.55 -35.18
C LEU A 8 -45.66 1.49 -36.29
N PRO A 9 -46.34 2.61 -36.53
CA PRO A 9 -46.14 3.42 -37.73
C PRO A 9 -44.77 4.06 -37.69
N LEU A 10 -44.07 4.00 -38.82
CA LEU A 10 -42.93 4.84 -39.14
C LEU A 10 -43.39 6.31 -39.10
N LEU A 11 -43.48 6.90 -37.91
CA LEU A 11 -43.74 8.32 -37.75
C LEU A 11 -42.53 9.02 -38.41
N PRO A 12 -42.73 9.80 -39.48
CA PRO A 12 -41.63 10.43 -40.18
C PRO A 12 -40.90 11.33 -39.19
N ILE A 13 -39.67 10.95 -38.84
CA ILE A 13 -38.78 11.81 -38.06
C ILE A 13 -38.69 13.11 -38.83
N THR A 14 -39.20 14.20 -38.25
CA THR A 14 -39.17 15.52 -38.90
C THR A 14 -37.73 15.84 -39.26
N PRO A 15 -37.48 16.51 -40.41
CA PRO A 15 -36.12 16.78 -40.88
C PRO A 15 -35.26 17.51 -39.83
N ALA A 16 -35.90 18.31 -38.96
CA ALA A 16 -35.26 18.92 -37.80
C ALA A 16 -34.80 17.91 -36.73
N ALA A 17 -35.64 16.95 -36.33
CA ALA A 17 -35.26 15.92 -35.36
C ALA A 17 -34.13 15.02 -35.90
N ARG A 18 -34.11 14.78 -37.22
CA ARG A 18 -33.02 14.05 -37.90
C ARG A 18 -31.70 14.79 -37.82
N SER A 19 -31.67 16.12 -37.99
CA SER A 19 -30.44 16.90 -37.89
C SER A 19 -29.87 16.93 -36.46
N TYR A 20 -30.72 17.03 -35.43
CA TYR A 20 -30.24 17.00 -34.03
C TYR A 20 -29.66 15.65 -33.66
N LEU A 21 -30.35 14.56 -34.02
CA LEU A 21 -29.87 13.21 -33.78
C LEU A 21 -28.52 12.96 -34.47
N LEU A 22 -28.41 13.30 -35.76
CA LEU A 22 -27.16 13.17 -36.52
C LEU A 22 -26.01 14.03 -35.99
N GLN A 23 -26.31 15.14 -35.32
CA GLN A 23 -25.29 15.99 -34.68
C GLN A 23 -24.88 15.48 -33.29
N SER A 24 -25.79 14.87 -32.53
CA SER A 24 -25.50 14.29 -31.21
C SER A 24 -24.82 12.92 -31.25
N PHE A 25 -25.05 12.10 -32.28
CA PHE A 25 -24.49 10.75 -32.39
C PHE A 25 -22.95 10.69 -32.54
N PRO A 26 -22.29 11.52 -33.37
CA PRO A 26 -20.83 11.46 -33.50
C PRO A 26 -20.11 12.00 -32.26
N GLU A 27 -20.66 13.01 -31.59
CA GLU A 27 -20.05 13.64 -30.40
C GLU A 27 -20.14 12.76 -29.14
N LEU A 28 -21.22 11.98 -28.96
CA LEU A 28 -21.36 11.07 -27.81
C LEU A 28 -20.37 9.90 -27.87
N GLY A 29 -20.19 9.29 -29.06
CA GLY A 29 -19.30 8.14 -29.22
C GLY A 29 -17.83 8.46 -28.97
N PHE A 30 -17.37 9.65 -29.38
CA PHE A 30 -15.97 10.07 -29.15
C PHE A 30 -15.68 10.36 -27.68
N LYS A 31 -16.65 10.95 -26.95
CA LYS A 31 -16.48 11.27 -25.53
C LYS A 31 -16.45 10.02 -24.66
N GLU A 32 -17.34 9.05 -24.91
CA GLU A 32 -17.38 7.79 -24.16
C GLU A 32 -16.10 6.95 -24.36
N VAL A 33 -15.52 6.96 -25.57
CA VAL A 33 -14.27 6.25 -25.86
C VAL A 33 -13.08 6.93 -25.18
N HIS A 34 -12.98 8.26 -25.24
CA HIS A 34 -11.90 9.01 -24.59
C HIS A 34 -11.91 8.85 -23.06
N ASP A 35 -13.09 9.01 -22.45
CA ASP A 35 -13.25 8.89 -21.00
C ASP A 35 -12.97 7.45 -20.52
N GLY A 36 -13.33 6.44 -21.33
CA GLY A 36 -12.96 5.05 -21.10
C GLY A 36 -11.44 4.79 -21.15
N MET A 37 -10.71 5.40 -22.08
CA MET A 37 -9.25 5.26 -22.17
C MET A 37 -8.52 5.91 -20.98
N LEU A 38 -8.98 7.08 -20.54
CA LEU A 38 -8.45 7.75 -19.34
C LEU A 38 -8.69 6.90 -18.08
N PHE A 39 -9.89 6.33 -17.94
CA PHE A 39 -10.24 5.48 -16.81
C PHE A 39 -9.36 4.22 -16.76
N CYS A 40 -9.15 3.56 -17.90
CA CYS A 40 -8.23 2.43 -18.01
C CYS A 40 -6.80 2.80 -17.60
N SER A 41 -6.31 3.97 -18.02
CA SER A 41 -4.96 4.42 -17.68
C SER A 41 -4.83 4.73 -16.17
N VAL A 42 -5.84 5.32 -15.55
CA VAL A 42 -5.84 5.64 -14.11
C VAL A 42 -5.88 4.38 -13.26
N ILE A 43 -6.65 3.36 -13.66
CA ILE A 43 -6.72 2.07 -12.94
C ILE A 43 -5.44 1.25 -13.11
N LEU A 44 -4.80 1.31 -14.28
CA LEU A 44 -3.61 0.52 -14.55
C LEU A 44 -2.35 1.13 -13.93
N PHE A 45 -2.34 2.45 -13.71
CA PHE A 45 -1.26 3.19 -13.05
C PHE A 45 -0.79 2.58 -11.71
N PRO A 46 -1.65 2.28 -10.72
CA PRO A 46 -1.23 1.66 -9.47
C PRO A 46 -0.63 0.26 -9.68
N ILE A 47 -1.16 -0.52 -10.61
CA ILE A 47 -0.62 -1.86 -10.95
C ILE A 47 0.76 -1.73 -11.60
N ALA A 48 0.93 -0.77 -12.50
CA ALA A 48 2.21 -0.50 -13.14
C ALA A 48 3.26 -0.05 -12.12
N ILE A 49 2.87 0.80 -11.16
CA ILE A 49 3.75 1.24 -10.08
C ILE A 49 4.15 0.07 -9.18
N THR A 50 3.21 -0.77 -8.74
CA THR A 50 3.57 -1.89 -7.87
C THR A 50 4.51 -2.86 -8.58
N PHE A 51 4.27 -3.13 -9.87
CA PHE A 51 5.16 -3.96 -10.67
C PHE A 51 6.56 -3.32 -10.81
N TYR A 52 6.61 -2.02 -11.14
CA TYR A 52 7.86 -1.29 -11.26
C TYR A 52 8.68 -1.27 -9.97
N ILE A 53 8.03 -0.96 -8.84
CA ILE A 53 8.68 -0.93 -7.52
C ILE A 53 9.17 -2.32 -7.13
N THR A 54 8.34 -3.35 -7.34
CA THR A 54 8.73 -4.74 -7.03
C THR A 54 9.93 -5.17 -7.85
N TRP A 55 9.92 -4.89 -9.16
CA TRP A 55 11.02 -5.18 -10.06
C TRP A 55 12.31 -4.46 -9.64
N TRP A 56 12.21 -3.16 -9.36
CA TRP A 56 13.32 -2.35 -8.88
C TRP A 56 13.89 -2.89 -7.55
N PHE A 57 13.02 -3.30 -6.62
CA PHE A 57 13.43 -3.82 -5.33
C PHE A 57 14.17 -5.16 -5.45
N ILE A 58 13.68 -6.09 -6.26
CA ILE A 58 14.33 -7.38 -6.49
C ILE A 58 15.73 -7.15 -7.07
N HIS A 59 15.88 -6.29 -8.09
CA HIS A 59 17.19 -5.96 -8.65
C HIS A 59 18.13 -5.29 -7.65
N PHE A 60 17.60 -4.44 -6.76
CA PHE A 60 18.39 -3.82 -5.71
C PHE A 60 18.95 -4.87 -4.75
N VAL A 61 18.10 -5.80 -4.29
CA VAL A 61 18.52 -6.90 -3.40
C VAL A 61 19.51 -7.82 -4.13
N ASP A 62 19.17 -8.27 -5.34
CA ASP A 62 20.04 -9.17 -6.11
C ASP A 62 21.39 -8.52 -6.43
N GLY A 63 21.43 -7.20 -6.65
CA GLY A 63 22.68 -6.44 -6.80
C GLY A 63 23.50 -6.40 -5.51
N PHE A 64 22.87 -6.23 -4.35
CA PHE A 64 23.55 -6.25 -3.05
C PHE A 64 24.14 -7.64 -2.73
N PHE A 65 23.43 -8.72 -3.10
CA PHE A 65 23.87 -10.10 -2.90
C PHE A 65 24.64 -10.70 -4.08
N SER A 66 24.81 -9.97 -5.19
CA SER A 66 25.62 -10.36 -6.35
C SER A 66 26.98 -10.99 -6.01
N PRO A 67 27.82 -10.42 -5.10
CA PRO A 67 29.10 -11.04 -4.74
C PRO A 67 28.95 -12.40 -4.03
N ILE A 68 27.85 -12.61 -3.30
CA ILE A 68 27.55 -13.87 -2.61
C ILE A 68 27.07 -14.94 -3.63
N TYR A 69 26.26 -14.55 -4.62
CA TYR A 69 25.81 -15.45 -5.68
C TYR A 69 26.94 -15.89 -6.61
N ALA A 70 27.87 -14.99 -6.93
CA ALA A 70 29.06 -15.30 -7.70
C ALA A 70 29.93 -16.36 -7.00
N GLN A 71 30.04 -16.32 -5.67
CA GLN A 71 30.74 -17.35 -4.89
C GLN A 71 30.00 -18.69 -4.83
N LEU A 72 28.66 -18.67 -4.91
CA LEU A 72 27.81 -19.85 -4.92
C LEU A 72 27.67 -20.49 -6.32
N GLY A 73 28.24 -19.89 -7.36
CA GLY A 73 28.18 -20.38 -8.74
C GLY A 73 26.80 -20.24 -9.40
N ILE A 74 25.92 -19.39 -8.84
CA ILE A 74 24.58 -19.12 -9.37
C ILE A 74 24.63 -17.73 -10.01
N GLU A 75 25.04 -17.66 -11.28
CA GLU A 75 25.10 -16.39 -12.00
C GLU A 75 23.68 -15.93 -12.39
N ILE A 76 23.02 -15.20 -11.49
CA ILE A 76 21.73 -14.55 -11.75
C ILE A 76 21.87 -13.41 -12.79
N PHE A 77 23.08 -12.86 -12.90
CA PHE A 77 23.45 -11.75 -13.78
C PHE A 77 24.24 -12.17 -15.03
N GLY A 78 24.36 -13.48 -15.29
CA GLY A 78 25.02 -13.99 -16.48
C GLY A 78 24.30 -13.48 -17.73
N GLU A 79 24.90 -12.51 -18.40
CA GLU A 79 24.55 -12.00 -19.72
C GLU A 79 24.82 -13.10 -20.79
N HIS A 80 24.13 -14.24 -20.66
CA HIS A 80 24.05 -15.27 -21.68
C HIS A 80 22.58 -15.43 -22.06
N LEU A 81 22.14 -14.48 -22.90
CA LEU A 81 21.51 -14.76 -24.18
C LEU A 81 20.79 -16.14 -24.23
N MET A 82 19.58 -16.17 -23.69
CA MET A 82 18.51 -17.13 -23.99
C MET A 82 18.71 -18.59 -23.51
N PRO A 83 17.65 -19.23 -23.00
CA PRO A 83 16.58 -19.67 -23.91
C PRO A 83 15.20 -19.08 -23.56
N LEU A 84 14.35 -19.05 -24.58
CA LEU A 84 12.96 -18.58 -24.57
C LEU A 84 12.05 -19.61 -23.88
N ASP A 85 12.35 -19.96 -22.64
CA ASP A 85 11.55 -20.86 -21.84
C ASP A 85 11.00 -20.11 -20.63
N VAL A 86 9.67 -20.01 -20.61
CA VAL A 86 8.87 -19.43 -19.51
C VAL A 86 9.29 -20.00 -18.15
N PHE A 87 9.77 -21.24 -18.14
CA PHE A 87 10.26 -21.94 -16.96
C PHE A 87 11.56 -21.33 -16.38
N SER A 88 12.54 -20.98 -17.22
CA SER A 88 13.79 -20.35 -16.76
C SER A 88 13.57 -18.91 -16.29
N PHE A 89 12.71 -18.15 -16.96
CA PHE A 89 12.28 -16.82 -16.47
C PHE A 89 11.57 -16.91 -15.12
N ALA A 90 10.66 -17.88 -14.94
CA ALA A 90 9.99 -18.09 -13.66
C ALA A 90 10.96 -18.51 -12.55
N SER A 91 12.00 -19.29 -12.86
CA SER A 91 13.02 -19.70 -11.91
C SER A 91 13.91 -18.53 -11.47
N LEU A 92 14.31 -17.66 -12.41
CA LEU A 92 15.07 -16.44 -12.12
C LEU A 92 14.28 -15.48 -11.21
N ILE A 93 13.00 -15.24 -11.56
CA ILE A 93 12.08 -14.43 -10.76
C ILE A 93 11.85 -15.06 -9.38
N GLY A 94 11.72 -16.39 -9.33
CA GLY A 94 11.54 -17.15 -8.09
C GLY A 94 12.73 -17.03 -7.16
N LEU A 95 13.97 -17.10 -7.68
CA LEU A 95 15.17 -16.94 -6.88
C LEU A 95 15.28 -15.53 -6.31
N GLY A 96 15.15 -14.48 -7.14
CA GLY A 96 15.21 -13.08 -6.70
C GLY A 96 14.09 -12.72 -5.71
N PHE A 97 12.92 -13.33 -5.83
CA PHE A 97 11.83 -13.17 -4.87
C PHE A 97 12.13 -13.85 -3.53
N VAL A 98 12.65 -15.09 -3.56
CA VAL A 98 13.02 -15.83 -2.34
C VAL A 98 14.13 -15.10 -1.58
N THR A 99 15.14 -14.62 -2.29
CA THR A 99 16.27 -13.89 -1.70
C THR A 99 15.82 -12.56 -1.09
N SER A 100 14.91 -11.84 -1.76
CA SER A 100 14.24 -10.65 -1.25
C SER A 100 13.47 -10.92 0.05
N ILE A 101 12.70 -12.00 0.12
CA ILE A 101 11.98 -12.39 1.35
C ILE A 101 12.97 -12.71 2.48
N THR A 102 14.01 -13.51 2.19
CA THR A 102 15.04 -13.84 3.18
C THR A 102 15.76 -12.59 3.68
N PHE A 103 16.06 -11.64 2.79
CA PHE A 103 16.67 -10.37 3.15
C PHE A 103 15.78 -9.54 4.07
N ILE A 104 14.50 -9.35 3.72
CA ILE A 104 13.53 -8.62 4.56
C ILE A 104 13.42 -9.28 5.93
N PHE A 105 13.37 -10.61 5.99
CA PHE A 105 13.32 -11.35 7.24
C PHE A 105 14.58 -11.12 8.09
N LEU A 106 15.77 -11.22 7.51
CA LEU A 106 17.04 -10.96 8.20
C LEU A 106 17.12 -9.53 8.72
N VAL A 107 16.72 -8.56 7.92
CA VAL A 107 16.65 -7.15 8.33
C VAL A 107 15.64 -6.98 9.47
N GLY A 108 14.49 -7.64 9.41
CA GLY A 108 13.48 -7.60 10.49
C GLY A 108 13.99 -8.17 11.81
N VAL A 109 14.69 -9.30 11.77
CA VAL A 109 15.35 -9.90 12.95
C VAL A 109 16.44 -8.97 13.48
N PHE A 110 17.24 -8.38 12.59
CA PHE A 110 18.28 -7.42 12.96
C PHE A 110 17.69 -6.17 13.63
N MET A 111 16.59 -5.62 13.09
CA MET A 111 15.88 -4.47 13.64
C MET A 111 15.25 -4.76 15.01
N SER A 112 14.88 -6.01 15.28
CA SER A 112 14.35 -6.45 16.56
C SER A 112 15.43 -6.63 17.64
N SER A 113 16.71 -6.60 17.27
CA SER A 113 17.83 -6.68 18.20
C SER A 113 18.20 -5.33 18.79
N TRP A 114 18.98 -5.34 19.88
CA TRP A 114 19.48 -4.12 20.54
C TRP A 114 20.29 -3.22 19.59
N LEU A 115 21.01 -3.81 18.64
CA LEU A 115 21.71 -3.08 17.58
C LEU A 115 20.73 -2.34 16.66
N GLY A 116 19.64 -2.99 16.27
CA GLY A 116 18.57 -2.37 15.48
C GLY A 116 17.95 -1.17 16.19
N ALA A 117 17.61 -1.32 17.47
CA ALA A 117 17.10 -0.22 18.30
C ALA A 117 18.09 0.95 18.39
N SER A 118 19.39 0.66 18.49
CA SER A 118 20.45 1.67 18.54
C SER A 118 20.61 2.42 17.20
N VAL A 119 20.56 1.71 16.07
CA VAL A 119 20.62 2.29 14.72
C VAL A 119 19.40 3.17 14.44
N LEU A 120 18.20 2.70 14.79
CA LEU A 120 16.96 3.49 14.66
C LEU A 120 17.03 4.77 15.51
N GLY A 121 17.51 4.67 16.75
CA GLY A 121 17.71 5.84 17.62
C GLY A 121 18.68 6.87 17.04
N LEU A 122 19.79 6.41 16.42
CA LEU A 122 20.75 7.29 15.76
C LEU A 122 20.14 7.96 14.52
N GLY A 123 19.37 7.21 13.72
CA GLY A 123 18.63 7.75 12.57
C GLY A 123 17.61 8.81 12.98
N GLU A 124 16.86 8.57 14.06
CA GLU A 124 15.95 9.56 14.63
C GLU A 124 16.68 10.83 15.07
N TRP A 125 17.84 10.68 15.71
CA TRP A 125 18.65 11.82 16.11
C TRP A 125 19.11 12.65 14.91
N PHE A 126 19.54 12.00 13.83
CA PHE A 126 19.95 12.66 12.59
C PHE A 126 18.78 13.43 11.94
N ILE A 127 17.61 12.80 11.82
CA ILE A 127 16.41 13.41 11.22
C ILE A 127 15.94 14.61 12.04
N LYS A 128 15.96 14.51 13.38
CA LYS A 128 15.58 15.59 14.29
C LYS A 128 16.52 16.81 14.22
N ARG A 129 17.74 16.64 13.71
CA ARG A 129 18.71 17.72 13.48
C ARG A 129 18.36 18.59 12.27
N MET A 130 17.59 18.08 11.30
CA MET A 130 17.20 18.83 10.10
C MET A 130 15.94 19.68 10.36
N PRO A 131 15.98 21.01 10.15
CA PRO A 131 14.93 21.94 10.58
C PRO A 131 13.57 21.72 9.89
N PHE A 132 13.55 21.27 8.63
CA PHE A 132 12.31 21.00 7.89
C PHE A 132 11.80 19.57 8.08
N VAL A 133 12.69 18.59 7.96
CA VAL A 133 12.34 17.15 7.98
C VAL A 133 11.81 16.72 9.36
N ARG A 134 12.30 17.33 10.45
CA ARG A 134 11.86 16.99 11.82
C ARG A 134 10.36 17.17 12.03
N HIS A 135 9.73 18.16 11.39
CA HIS A 135 8.31 18.45 11.60
C HIS A 135 7.43 17.36 10.97
N ILE A 136 7.78 16.93 9.76
CA ILE A 136 7.09 15.86 9.03
C ILE A 136 7.30 14.52 9.74
N TYR A 137 8.53 14.25 10.20
CA TYR A 137 8.86 13.02 10.93
C TYR A 137 8.07 12.91 12.24
N ASN A 138 8.02 13.99 13.03
CA ASN A 138 7.30 13.99 14.31
C ASN A 138 5.78 13.79 14.11
N ALA A 139 5.19 14.42 13.09
CA ALA A 139 3.77 14.22 12.76
C ALA A 139 3.49 12.76 12.36
N SER A 140 4.34 12.17 11.50
CA SER A 140 4.21 10.77 11.10
C SER A 140 4.40 9.81 12.28
N LYS A 141 5.35 10.09 13.17
CA LYS A 141 5.59 9.28 14.38
C LYS A 141 4.39 9.30 15.31
N GLN A 142 3.75 10.46 15.48
CA GLN A 142 2.57 10.61 16.32
C GLN A 142 1.39 9.76 15.81
N ILE A 143 1.13 9.81 14.50
CA ILE A 143 0.09 8.98 13.87
C ILE A 143 0.42 7.50 14.08
N SER A 144 1.67 7.10 13.86
CA SER A 144 2.12 5.72 14.06
C SER A 144 2.03 5.26 15.53
N SER A 145 2.27 6.15 16.50
CA SER A 145 2.15 5.80 17.93
C SER A 145 0.70 5.66 18.40
N ALA A 146 -0.22 6.40 17.78
CA ALA A 146 -1.64 6.34 18.12
C ALA A 146 -2.31 5.04 17.64
N ILE A 147 -1.84 4.46 16.54
CA ILE A 147 -2.29 3.15 16.05
C ILE A 147 -1.62 1.96 16.75
N SER A 148 -0.52 2.19 17.49
CA SER A 148 0.16 1.12 18.22
C SER A 148 -0.72 0.58 19.37
N PRO A 149 -1.03 -0.72 19.42
CA PRO A 149 -1.90 -1.32 20.44
C PRO A 149 -1.40 -1.17 21.89
N ASP A 150 -0.09 -0.93 22.04
CA ASP A 150 0.61 -0.97 23.32
C ASP A 150 0.23 0.21 24.24
N GLN A 151 -0.13 1.36 23.67
CA GLN A 151 -0.53 2.54 24.45
C GLN A 151 -1.94 2.40 25.06
N ASN A 152 -2.84 1.69 24.40
CA ASN A 152 -4.23 1.54 24.86
C ASN A 152 -4.40 0.40 25.88
N THR A 153 -3.45 -0.54 25.95
CA THR A 153 -3.57 -1.73 26.81
C THR A 153 -3.22 -1.46 28.28
N GLN A 154 -2.44 -0.41 28.57
CA GLN A 154 -2.07 -0.05 29.95
C GLN A 154 -3.02 0.97 30.61
N ALA A 155 -3.72 1.80 29.84
CA ALA A 155 -4.56 2.88 30.38
C ALA A 155 -5.96 2.46 30.88
N PHE A 156 -6.39 1.22 30.61
CA PHE A 156 -7.76 0.76 30.89
C PHE A 156 -7.87 -0.53 31.73
N LYS A 157 -6.79 -0.99 32.36
CA LYS A 157 -6.80 -2.31 33.05
C LYS A 157 -7.25 -2.29 34.51
N GLU A 158 -7.28 -1.14 35.18
CA GLU A 158 -7.51 -1.11 36.63
C GLU A 158 -8.73 -0.26 37.00
N VAL A 159 -9.78 -0.94 37.48
CA VAL A 159 -11.00 -0.34 38.02
C VAL A 159 -10.85 -0.27 39.53
N ALA A 160 -10.83 0.96 40.06
CA ALA A 160 -10.85 1.21 41.49
C ALA A 160 -12.28 1.45 41.96
N ILE A 161 -12.64 0.87 43.10
CA ILE A 161 -13.89 1.17 43.81
C ILE A 161 -13.55 2.14 44.93
N ILE A 162 -14.11 3.35 44.87
CA ILE A 162 -13.90 4.39 45.86
C ILE A 162 -15.17 4.53 46.70
N ARG A 163 -15.02 4.56 48.03
CA ARG A 163 -16.14 4.82 48.95
C ARG A 163 -16.55 6.28 48.83
N HIS A 164 -17.80 6.52 48.44
CA HIS A 164 -18.37 7.86 48.37
C HIS A 164 -18.68 8.36 49.81
N PRO A 165 -18.59 9.67 50.11
CA PRO A 165 -18.82 10.22 51.45
C PRO A 165 -20.18 9.91 52.08
N ARG A 166 -21.16 9.41 51.32
CA ARG A 166 -22.45 8.91 51.84
C ARG A 166 -22.37 7.41 52.12
N ILE A 167 -22.85 7.03 53.31
CA ILE A 167 -22.87 5.64 53.78
C ILE A 167 -23.70 4.79 52.81
N GLY A 168 -23.07 3.78 52.20
CA GLY A 168 -23.71 2.85 51.27
C GLY A 168 -23.51 3.16 49.79
N GLU A 169 -22.85 4.26 49.44
CA GLU A 169 -22.58 4.63 48.04
C GLU A 169 -21.12 4.30 47.65
N TYR A 170 -20.97 3.62 46.51
CA TYR A 170 -19.67 3.27 45.91
C TYR A 170 -19.56 3.88 44.52
N ALA A 171 -18.39 4.43 44.19
CA ALA A 171 -18.08 4.98 42.87
C ALA A 171 -17.05 4.10 42.16
N PHE A 172 -17.25 3.87 40.86
CA PHE A 172 -16.26 3.23 40.00
C PHE A 172 -15.37 4.30 39.37
N GLY A 173 -14.06 4.13 39.50
CA GLY A 173 -13.05 4.98 38.86
C GLY A 173 -12.10 4.14 38.02
N PHE A 174 -11.66 4.69 36.88
CA PHE A 174 -10.61 4.08 36.06
C PHE A 174 -9.28 4.77 36.37
N ILE A 175 -8.24 3.98 36.66
CA ILE A 175 -6.90 4.51 36.88
C ILE A 175 -6.27 4.79 35.51
N THR A 176 -6.09 6.07 35.18
CA THR A 176 -5.55 6.50 33.88
C THR A 176 -4.04 6.77 33.90
N SER A 177 -3.45 7.00 35.08
CA SER A 177 -2.00 7.23 35.26
C SER A 177 -1.60 7.08 36.74
N SER A 178 -0.36 6.64 36.99
CA SER A 178 0.24 6.62 38.33
C SER A 178 1.28 7.73 38.45
N VAL A 179 1.25 8.47 39.57
CA VAL A 179 2.23 9.50 39.90
C VAL A 179 2.99 9.05 41.15
N THR A 180 4.28 8.78 41.02
CA THR A 180 5.16 8.49 42.15
C THR A 180 5.73 9.80 42.68
N LEU A 181 5.35 10.18 43.90
CA LEU A 181 5.98 11.29 44.61
C LEU A 181 7.28 10.76 45.25
N GLN A 182 8.43 11.23 44.77
CA GLN A 182 9.73 11.08 45.44
C GLN A 182 9.98 12.23 46.40
#